data_AF-A0A1Q3VVD2-F1
#
_entry.id   AF-A0A1Q3VVD2-F1
#
_cell.length_a   1.000
_cell.length_b   1.000
_cell.length_c   1.000
_cell.angle_alpha   90.00
_cell.angle_beta   90.00
_cell.angle_gamma   90.00
#
_symmetry.space_group_name_H-M   'P 1'
#
loop_
_entity.id
_entity.type
_entity.pdbx_description
1 polymer ?
#
loop_
_entity_poly.entity_id
_entity_poly.type
_entity_poly.pdbx_seq_one_letter_code
_entity_poly.pdbx_strand_id
1 'polypeptide(L)'
;MFGLVQTDGFIDSMCDVVQGALYPAVRPKDIAAFKFVLQSPSQQTRIVEKLEELLSDLDAGVAELKAAQKKLGQYRQSLLKAAVEGVLTAEWRAARKVGAGEAAQETGAALLERILTERRARWEAKQLAKFAEQGKTPPKDWQKKYPEPVSPDTSNLPELPEGWVWATVDQLTDEQKYGSSSKTNEDSTGVPILRMGNIQDGDLDFSNLKYLPADHDEFPGLFLQDGDLLFNRTNSPELVGKTAVYRAQVSPCSFASYLISVRFSQGYVPELASTFINSVHGKHWIKSVVVQQVGQANVNGSKLAALAVPLPPFDEQKVIVSSLQAQTNEIVEQLKNVETSIKQSAAQRKNILKAAFSGQLVPQDTNDEPASVLLKRIRAERDERDKLPKLRKTKQQKEIAAMVSKLMDVLAEAADWLPAQEAFRRCGVADGAQTEQLEALYAELRALDKAGRLAVQPVTDTQGRKLHDRLKLLAA
;
A
#
# COMPACT_ATOMS: atom_id res chain seq x y z
N MET A 1 16.72 30.76 -7.29
CA MET A 1 15.44 30.45 -7.96
C MET A 1 14.83 29.13 -7.51
N PHE A 2 15.57 28.00 -7.53
CA PHE A 2 15.03 26.70 -7.12
C PHE A 2 14.39 26.70 -5.72
N GLY A 3 15.06 27.25 -4.70
CA GLY A 3 14.46 27.36 -3.37
C GLY A 3 13.23 28.29 -3.31
N LEU A 4 13.17 29.32 -4.16
CA LEU A 4 12.07 30.32 -4.13
C LEU A 4 10.76 29.67 -4.55
N VAL A 5 10.79 28.86 -5.59
CA VAL A 5 9.59 28.18 -6.12
C VAL A 5 9.07 27.06 -5.20
N GLN A 6 9.82 26.75 -4.14
CA GLN A 6 9.41 25.81 -3.09
C GLN A 6 8.86 26.50 -1.84
N THR A 7 8.86 27.83 -1.79
CA THR A 7 8.26 28.57 -0.66
C THR A 7 6.75 28.51 -0.71
N ASP A 8 6.12 28.48 0.48
CA ASP A 8 4.66 28.58 0.60
C ASP A 8 4.14 29.83 -0.12
N GLY A 9 4.82 30.99 0.00
CA GLY A 9 4.41 32.22 -0.68
C GLY A 9 4.37 32.12 -2.22
N PHE A 10 5.28 31.35 -2.83
CA PHE A 10 5.20 31.06 -4.26
C PHE A 10 4.08 30.06 -4.57
N ILE A 11 4.03 28.95 -3.84
CA ILE A 11 3.07 27.87 -4.07
C ILE A 11 1.63 28.38 -3.92
N ASP A 12 1.33 29.09 -2.84
CA ASP A 12 0.01 29.66 -2.56
C ASP A 12 -0.39 30.65 -3.68
N SER A 13 0.54 31.53 -4.08
CA SER A 13 0.30 32.46 -5.19
C SER A 13 0.04 31.76 -6.52
N MET A 14 0.65 30.60 -6.76
CA MET A 14 0.38 29.80 -7.96
C MET A 14 -0.96 29.09 -7.85
N CYS A 15 -1.30 28.53 -6.68
CA CYS A 15 -2.58 27.88 -6.41
C CYS A 15 -3.77 28.82 -6.61
N ASP A 16 -3.65 30.09 -6.20
CA ASP A 16 -4.70 31.10 -6.34
C ASP A 16 -5.05 31.45 -7.80
N VAL A 17 -4.10 31.24 -8.72
CA VAL A 17 -4.24 31.59 -10.13
C VAL A 17 -4.41 30.36 -11.04
N VAL A 18 -4.48 29.16 -10.46
CA VAL A 18 -4.78 27.92 -11.20
C VAL A 18 -6.12 28.05 -11.90
N GLN A 19 -6.16 27.69 -13.18
CA GLN A 19 -7.38 27.66 -14.00
C GLN A 19 -7.61 26.26 -14.58
N GLY A 20 -8.88 25.89 -14.79
CA GLY A 20 -9.28 24.63 -15.43
C GLY A 20 -9.81 23.57 -14.46
N ALA A 21 -10.97 22.99 -14.77
CA ALA A 21 -11.61 21.96 -13.93
C ALA A 21 -11.09 20.54 -14.20
N LEU A 22 -10.78 20.22 -15.47
CA LEU A 22 -10.26 18.91 -15.88
C LEU A 22 -8.72 18.87 -15.90
N TYR A 23 -8.09 20.00 -16.22
CA TYR A 23 -6.64 20.17 -16.27
C TYR A 23 -6.25 21.49 -15.58
N PRO A 24 -6.14 21.48 -14.24
CA PRO A 24 -5.69 22.65 -13.49
C PRO A 24 -4.27 23.03 -13.88
N ALA A 25 -4.07 24.26 -14.39
CA ALA A 25 -2.76 24.75 -14.82
C ALA A 25 -2.56 26.24 -14.49
N VAL A 26 -1.29 26.63 -14.34
CA VAL A 26 -0.83 28.01 -14.18
C VAL A 26 -0.22 28.49 -15.50
N ARG A 27 -0.53 29.71 -15.94
CA ARG A 27 -0.02 30.21 -17.23
C ARG A 27 1.38 30.81 -17.04
N PRO A 28 2.24 30.79 -18.07
CA PRO A 28 3.58 31.37 -17.99
C PRO A 28 3.61 32.85 -17.57
N LYS A 29 2.59 33.62 -17.94
CA LYS A 29 2.45 35.04 -17.54
C LYS A 29 2.21 35.21 -16.04
N ASP A 30 1.55 34.25 -15.40
CA ASP A 30 1.25 34.31 -13.97
C ASP A 30 2.52 34.03 -13.17
N ILE A 31 3.34 33.06 -13.62
CA ILE A 31 4.69 32.81 -13.07
C ILE A 31 5.59 34.03 -13.26
N ALA A 32 5.60 34.62 -14.47
CA ALA A 32 6.43 35.79 -14.78
C ALA A 32 6.02 37.06 -14.00
N ALA A 33 4.77 37.13 -13.54
CA ALA A 33 4.27 38.24 -12.74
C ALA A 33 4.60 38.11 -11.24
N PHE A 34 5.07 36.94 -10.79
CA PHE A 34 5.42 36.72 -9.39
C PHE A 34 6.52 37.67 -8.93
N LYS A 35 6.28 38.37 -7.83
CA LYS A 35 7.22 39.35 -7.25
C LYS A 35 7.93 38.71 -6.07
N PHE A 36 9.25 38.85 -6.04
CA PHE A 36 10.08 38.38 -4.94
C PHE A 36 11.19 39.39 -4.63
N VAL A 37 11.78 39.25 -3.44
CA VAL A 37 12.91 40.07 -3.01
C VAL A 37 14.17 39.60 -3.72
N LEU A 38 14.77 40.46 -4.54
CA LEU A 38 16.07 40.19 -5.16
C LEU A 38 17.19 40.66 -4.22
N GLN A 39 18.14 39.76 -3.92
CA GLN A 39 19.32 40.05 -3.11
C GLN A 39 20.54 40.34 -3.99
N SER A 40 21.62 40.88 -3.41
CA SER A 40 22.90 41.08 -4.11
C SER A 40 23.51 39.73 -4.54
N PRO A 41 24.39 39.67 -5.55
CA PRO A 41 25.04 38.42 -5.95
C PRO A 41 25.76 37.73 -4.79
N SER A 42 26.53 38.47 -3.99
CA SER A 42 27.25 37.95 -2.82
C SER A 42 26.31 37.39 -1.75
N GLN A 43 25.16 38.04 -1.52
CA GLN A 43 24.15 37.52 -0.60
C GLN A 43 23.42 36.30 -1.14
N GLN A 44 23.14 36.27 -2.44
CA GLN A 44 22.54 35.09 -3.07
C GLN A 44 23.44 33.87 -2.89
N THR A 45 24.76 34.01 -3.11
CA THR A 45 25.74 32.93 -2.86
C THR A 45 25.69 32.46 -1.42
N ARG A 46 25.76 33.38 -0.43
CA ARG A 46 25.69 33.00 0.99
C ARG A 46 24.38 32.33 1.39
N ILE A 47 23.25 32.80 0.85
CA ILE A 47 21.94 32.17 1.06
C ILE A 47 21.93 30.76 0.48
N VAL A 48 22.45 30.56 -0.73
CA VAL A 48 22.51 29.24 -1.38
C VAL A 48 23.39 28.29 -0.58
N GLU A 49 24.61 28.71 -0.20
CA GLU A 49 25.51 27.90 0.63
C GLU A 49 24.84 27.49 1.94
N LYS A 50 24.16 28.43 2.62
CA LYS A 50 23.49 28.12 3.89
C LYS A 50 22.25 27.24 3.72
N LEU A 51 21.52 27.41 2.61
CA LEU A 51 20.40 26.54 2.27
C LEU A 51 20.88 25.12 1.96
N GLU A 52 21.96 24.98 1.19
CA GLU A 52 22.54 23.68 0.87
C GLU A 52 23.02 22.96 2.12
N GLU A 53 23.71 23.65 3.04
CA GLU A 53 24.11 23.10 4.35
C GLU A 53 22.90 22.58 5.14
N LEU A 54 21.94 23.47 5.45
CA LEU A 54 20.83 23.13 6.35
C LEU A 54 19.83 22.14 5.74
N LEU A 55 19.55 22.24 4.44
CA LEU A 55 18.61 21.34 3.78
C LEU A 55 19.24 19.97 3.53
N SER A 56 20.55 19.88 3.27
CA SER A 56 21.21 18.58 3.13
C SER A 56 21.13 17.77 4.43
N ASP A 57 21.40 18.39 5.57
CA ASP A 57 21.27 17.72 6.88
C ASP A 57 19.82 17.28 7.16
N LEU A 58 18.86 18.15 6.83
CA LEU A 58 17.45 17.86 6.99
C LEU A 58 16.99 16.71 6.08
N ASP A 59 17.45 16.69 4.83
CA ASP A 59 17.18 15.63 3.87
C ASP A 59 17.79 14.30 4.29
N ALA A 60 19.01 14.31 4.81
CA ALA A 60 19.66 13.13 5.40
C ALA A 60 18.85 12.59 6.60
N GLY A 61 18.43 13.46 7.52
CA GLY A 61 17.62 13.06 8.67
C GLY A 61 16.26 12.47 8.27
N VAL A 62 15.57 13.07 7.28
CA VAL A 62 14.32 12.51 6.75
C VAL A 62 14.54 11.15 6.07
N ALA A 63 15.65 10.98 5.35
CA ALA A 63 16.01 9.70 4.74
C ALA A 63 16.24 8.61 5.80
N GLU A 64 16.94 8.93 6.89
CA GLU A 64 17.16 8.02 8.02
C GLU A 64 15.85 7.65 8.72
N LEU A 65 14.96 8.62 8.97
CA LEU A 65 13.63 8.39 9.55
C LEU A 65 12.80 7.44 8.68
N LYS A 66 12.79 7.64 7.36
CA LYS A 66 12.11 6.74 6.41
C LYS A 66 12.75 5.34 6.39
N ALA A 67 14.07 5.25 6.50
CA ALA A 67 14.76 3.97 6.61
C ALA A 67 14.40 3.26 7.93
N ALA A 68 14.30 3.99 9.05
CA ALA A 68 13.84 3.46 10.33
C ALA A 68 12.40 2.93 10.23
N GLN A 69 11.48 3.67 9.61
CA GLN A 69 10.10 3.23 9.36
C GLN A 69 10.06 1.88 8.62
N LYS A 70 10.88 1.73 7.57
CA LYS A 70 10.99 0.46 6.82
C LYS A 70 11.55 -0.67 7.68
N LYS A 71 12.60 -0.39 8.48
CA LYS A 71 13.19 -1.38 9.41
C LYS A 71 12.18 -1.84 10.47
N LEU A 72 11.35 -0.94 11.00
CA LEU A 72 10.29 -1.30 11.95
C LEU A 72 9.25 -2.24 11.32
N GLY A 73 8.86 -1.99 10.07
CA GLY A 73 8.00 -2.91 9.32
C GLY A 73 8.63 -4.30 9.12
N GLN A 74 9.94 -4.36 8.85
CA GLN A 74 10.68 -5.63 8.73
C GLN A 74 10.80 -6.34 10.08
N TYR A 75 11.16 -5.61 11.14
CA TYR A 75 11.25 -6.14 12.50
C TYR A 75 9.92 -6.74 12.94
N ARG A 76 8.80 -6.06 12.65
CA ARG A 76 7.47 -6.59 12.90
C ARG A 76 7.22 -7.94 12.22
N GLN A 77 7.62 -8.09 10.96
CA GLN A 77 7.47 -9.38 10.25
C GLN A 77 8.35 -10.48 10.87
N SER A 78 9.57 -10.15 11.30
CA SER A 78 10.43 -11.07 12.04
C SER A 78 9.83 -11.48 13.38
N LEU A 79 9.20 -10.54 14.09
CA LEU A 79 8.53 -10.79 15.37
C LEU A 79 7.33 -11.72 15.21
N LEU A 80 6.46 -11.49 14.21
CA LEU A 80 5.34 -12.39 13.92
C LEU A 80 5.83 -13.80 13.57
N LYS A 81 6.90 -13.91 12.77
CA LYS A 81 7.55 -15.21 12.45
C LYS A 81 8.06 -15.91 13.72
N ALA A 82 8.79 -15.19 14.57
CA ALA A 82 9.33 -15.72 15.82
C ALA A 82 8.24 -16.19 16.78
N ALA A 83 7.08 -15.50 16.81
CA ALA A 83 5.94 -15.90 17.61
C ALA A 83 5.36 -17.25 17.16
N VAL A 84 5.18 -17.45 15.85
CA VAL A 84 4.53 -18.66 15.32
C VAL A 84 5.45 -19.86 15.11
N GLU A 85 6.76 -19.65 15.16
CA GLU A 85 7.76 -20.72 15.23
C GLU A 85 8.13 -21.06 16.69
N GLY A 86 7.51 -20.40 17.67
CA GLY A 86 7.74 -20.60 19.10
C GLY A 86 9.12 -20.17 19.59
N VAL A 87 9.83 -19.37 18.81
CA VAL A 87 11.11 -18.75 19.19
C VAL A 87 10.88 -17.73 20.31
N LEU A 88 9.78 -16.98 20.24
CA LEU A 88 9.44 -15.94 21.22
C LEU A 88 9.25 -16.49 22.65
N THR A 89 8.87 -17.75 22.79
CA THR A 89 8.60 -18.42 24.08
C THR A 89 9.59 -19.53 24.40
N ALA A 90 10.72 -19.62 23.69
CA ALA A 90 11.71 -20.66 23.90
C ALA A 90 12.26 -20.69 25.35
N GLU A 91 12.58 -19.53 25.91
CA GLU A 91 13.04 -19.40 27.29
C GLU A 91 11.96 -19.78 28.31
N TRP A 92 10.71 -19.36 28.05
CA TRP A 92 9.56 -19.73 28.87
C TRP A 92 9.36 -21.24 28.92
N ARG A 93 9.48 -21.93 27.77
CA ARG A 93 9.42 -23.40 27.69
C ARG A 93 10.57 -24.04 28.47
N ALA A 94 11.78 -23.54 28.34
CA ALA A 94 12.95 -24.06 29.06
C ALA A 94 12.80 -23.93 30.59
N ALA A 95 12.35 -22.77 31.07
CA ALA A 95 12.14 -22.53 32.51
C ALA A 95 11.08 -23.47 33.10
N ARG A 96 9.99 -23.76 32.36
CA ARG A 96 8.93 -24.67 32.82
C ARG A 96 9.37 -26.13 32.89
N LYS A 97 10.24 -26.57 31.98
CA LYS A 97 10.82 -27.94 32.06
C LYS A 97 11.62 -28.17 33.34
N VAL A 98 12.23 -27.13 33.91
CA VAL A 98 13.02 -27.22 35.14
C VAL A 98 12.15 -27.22 36.40
N GLY A 99 11.01 -26.53 36.39
CA GLY A 99 10.15 -26.35 37.57
C GLY A 99 8.96 -27.31 37.69
N ALA A 100 8.54 -27.97 36.59
CA ALA A 100 7.38 -28.86 36.57
C ALA A 100 7.78 -30.30 36.94
N GLY A 101 7.82 -30.63 38.23
CA GLY A 101 7.76 -32.03 38.63
C GLY A 101 6.45 -32.65 38.17
N GLU A 102 6.50 -33.73 37.37
CA GLU A 102 5.46 -34.68 36.90
C GLU A 102 4.01 -34.24 36.59
N ALA A 103 3.60 -32.99 36.78
CA ALA A 103 2.31 -32.47 36.34
C ALA A 103 2.40 -32.16 34.83
N ALA A 104 2.15 -33.17 34.00
CA ALA A 104 2.15 -33.04 32.54
C ALA A 104 1.11 -31.99 32.11
N GLN A 105 1.59 -30.89 31.54
CA GLN A 105 0.74 -29.85 30.97
C GLN A 105 0.04 -30.36 29.71
N GLU A 106 -1.20 -29.94 29.47
CA GLU A 106 -1.94 -30.26 28.25
C GLU A 106 -1.12 -29.83 27.02
N THR A 107 -0.72 -30.77 26.18
CA THR A 107 -0.01 -30.49 24.93
C THR A 107 -0.98 -29.92 23.89
N GLY A 108 -0.47 -29.30 22.82
CA GLY A 108 -1.29 -28.88 21.69
C GLY A 108 -2.10 -30.03 21.08
N ALA A 109 -1.55 -31.24 21.03
CA ALA A 109 -2.28 -32.43 20.55
C ALA A 109 -3.44 -32.82 21.48
N ALA A 110 -3.22 -32.83 22.80
CA ALA A 110 -4.27 -33.11 23.78
C ALA A 110 -5.36 -32.01 23.77
N LEU A 111 -4.94 -30.75 23.63
CA LEU A 111 -5.84 -29.60 23.47
C LEU A 111 -6.68 -29.74 22.19
N LEU A 112 -6.08 -30.15 21.06
CA LEU A 112 -6.81 -30.37 19.82
C LEU A 112 -7.88 -31.45 19.98
N GLU A 113 -7.54 -32.58 20.60
CA GLU A 113 -8.48 -33.66 20.85
C GLU A 113 -9.65 -33.20 21.72
N ARG A 114 -9.38 -32.43 22.76
CA ARG A 114 -10.42 -31.82 23.60
C ARG A 114 -11.31 -30.87 22.82
N ILE A 115 -10.73 -29.97 22.01
CA ILE A 115 -11.48 -29.05 21.15
C ILE A 115 -12.42 -29.81 20.20
N LEU A 116 -11.92 -30.87 19.53
CA LEU A 116 -12.72 -31.67 18.60
C LEU A 116 -13.87 -32.39 19.30
N THR A 117 -13.61 -32.90 20.51
CA THR A 117 -14.63 -33.56 21.36
C THR A 117 -15.72 -32.57 21.77
N GLU A 118 -15.34 -31.39 22.28
CA GLU A 118 -16.27 -30.33 22.69
C GLU A 118 -17.06 -29.78 21.50
N ARG A 119 -16.42 -29.60 20.33
CA ARG A 119 -17.07 -29.18 19.09
C ARG A 119 -18.15 -30.18 18.66
N ARG A 120 -17.84 -31.48 18.66
CA ARG A 120 -18.82 -32.53 18.35
C ARG A 120 -19.99 -32.49 19.32
N ALA A 121 -19.74 -32.42 20.63
CA ALA A 121 -20.77 -32.34 21.65
C ALA A 121 -21.70 -31.12 21.46
N ARG A 122 -21.13 -29.95 21.14
CA ARG A 122 -21.91 -28.73 20.84
C ARG A 122 -22.76 -28.88 19.58
N TRP A 123 -22.21 -29.47 18.52
CA TRP A 123 -22.98 -29.75 17.30
C TRP A 123 -24.16 -30.69 17.60
N GLU A 124 -23.91 -31.76 18.36
CA GLU A 124 -24.94 -32.72 18.76
C GLU A 124 -26.05 -32.05 19.58
N ALA A 125 -25.68 -31.25 20.58
CA ALA A 125 -26.64 -30.48 21.38
C ALA A 125 -27.49 -29.53 20.52
N LYS A 126 -26.89 -28.85 19.54
CA LYS A 126 -27.60 -27.95 18.62
C LYS A 126 -28.57 -28.69 17.70
N GLN A 127 -28.21 -29.87 17.19
CA GLN A 127 -29.13 -30.69 16.40
C GLN A 127 -30.31 -31.19 17.25
N LEU A 128 -30.04 -31.65 18.47
CA LEU A 128 -31.09 -32.08 19.40
C LEU A 128 -32.07 -30.95 19.74
N ALA A 129 -31.56 -29.75 20.02
CA ALA A 129 -32.39 -28.57 20.24
C ALA A 129 -33.27 -28.25 19.03
N LYS A 130 -32.71 -28.32 17.81
CA LYS A 130 -33.45 -28.10 16.56
C LYS A 130 -34.52 -29.16 16.31
N PHE A 131 -34.25 -30.43 16.63
CA PHE A 131 -35.26 -31.49 16.54
C PHE A 131 -36.40 -31.26 17.53
N ALA A 132 -36.07 -30.88 18.77
CA ALA A 132 -37.04 -30.58 19.82
C ALA A 132 -37.93 -29.37 19.45
N GLU A 133 -37.35 -28.29 18.94
CA GLU A 133 -38.08 -27.10 18.47
C GLU A 133 -39.04 -27.43 17.31
N GLN A 134 -38.67 -28.39 16.46
CA GLN A 134 -39.53 -28.88 15.37
C GLN A 134 -40.52 -29.96 15.81
N GLY A 135 -40.54 -30.36 17.09
CA GLY A 135 -41.37 -31.46 17.59
C GLY A 135 -41.03 -32.83 16.98
N LYS A 136 -39.80 -33.02 16.49
CA LYS A 136 -39.33 -34.25 15.84
C LYS A 136 -38.40 -35.02 16.76
N THR A 137 -38.43 -36.35 16.67
CA THR A 137 -37.38 -37.18 17.26
C THR A 137 -36.15 -37.23 16.32
N PRO A 138 -34.92 -37.32 16.86
CA PRO A 138 -33.73 -37.45 16.04
C PRO A 138 -33.79 -38.73 15.17
N PRO A 139 -33.58 -38.66 13.85
CA PRO A 139 -33.58 -39.84 12.97
C PRO A 139 -32.45 -40.81 13.34
N LYS A 140 -32.60 -42.11 13.01
CA LYS A 140 -31.51 -43.07 13.16
C LYS A 140 -30.25 -42.59 12.41
N ASP A 141 -29.07 -42.77 13.01
CA ASP A 141 -27.77 -42.40 12.43
C ASP A 141 -27.53 -40.89 12.19
N TRP A 142 -28.33 -39.99 12.79
CA TRP A 142 -28.15 -38.54 12.59
C TRP A 142 -26.75 -38.04 12.98
N GLN A 143 -26.10 -38.65 13.98
CA GLN A 143 -24.73 -38.32 14.41
C GLN A 143 -23.67 -38.55 13.32
N LYS A 144 -23.91 -39.47 12.36
CA LYS A 144 -23.00 -39.70 11.22
C LYS A 144 -22.98 -38.53 10.24
N LYS A 145 -23.92 -37.58 10.35
CA LYS A 145 -23.94 -36.35 9.55
C LYS A 145 -23.02 -35.27 10.10
N TYR A 146 -22.32 -35.52 11.21
CA TYR A 146 -21.32 -34.60 11.72
C TYR A 146 -20.21 -34.44 10.68
N PRO A 147 -19.93 -33.22 10.20
CA PRO A 147 -18.83 -32.99 9.27
C PRO A 147 -17.51 -33.04 10.04
N GLU A 148 -16.86 -34.21 10.03
CA GLU A 148 -15.54 -34.36 10.64
C GLU A 148 -14.53 -33.45 9.91
N PRO A 149 -13.81 -32.58 10.63
CA PRO A 149 -12.83 -31.70 10.02
C PRO A 149 -11.61 -32.48 9.51
N VAL A 150 -11.01 -31.98 8.45
CA VAL A 150 -9.83 -32.61 7.83
C VAL A 150 -8.55 -32.16 8.55
N SER A 151 -7.63 -33.10 8.74
CA SER A 151 -6.29 -32.82 9.28
C SER A 151 -5.44 -32.03 8.27
N PRO A 152 -4.53 -31.16 8.72
CA PRO A 152 -3.72 -30.35 7.81
C PRO A 152 -2.70 -31.21 7.04
N ASP A 153 -2.40 -30.81 5.81
CA ASP A 153 -1.21 -31.29 5.10
C ASP A 153 0.03 -30.55 5.66
N THR A 154 0.91 -31.28 6.33
CA THR A 154 2.11 -30.72 6.97
C THR A 154 3.38 -30.90 6.14
N SER A 155 3.30 -31.44 4.93
CA SER A 155 4.47 -31.86 4.14
C SER A 155 5.45 -30.72 3.82
N ASN A 156 4.95 -29.49 3.72
CA ASN A 156 5.72 -28.29 3.39
C ASN A 156 5.73 -27.24 4.52
N LEU A 157 5.39 -27.65 5.75
CA LEU A 157 5.35 -26.77 6.91
C LEU A 157 6.64 -26.88 7.72
N PRO A 158 7.05 -25.80 8.41
CA PRO A 158 8.22 -25.84 9.28
C PRO A 158 7.99 -26.79 10.47
N GLU A 159 9.10 -27.27 11.03
CA GLU A 159 9.07 -28.02 12.27
C GLU A 159 8.57 -27.14 13.42
N LEU A 160 7.69 -27.72 14.26
CA LEU A 160 7.15 -27.03 15.41
C LEU A 160 7.92 -27.38 16.68
N PRO A 161 7.90 -26.48 17.68
CA PRO A 161 8.40 -26.82 19.01
C PRO A 161 7.73 -28.04 19.62
N GLU A 162 8.44 -28.71 20.52
CA GLU A 162 7.88 -29.79 21.33
C GLU A 162 6.62 -29.33 22.07
N GLY A 163 5.59 -30.17 22.03
CA GLY A 163 4.28 -29.90 22.65
C GLY A 163 3.32 -29.12 21.76
N TRP A 164 3.74 -28.64 20.59
CA TRP A 164 2.85 -27.99 19.61
C TRP A 164 2.35 -29.00 18.57
N VAL A 165 1.24 -28.69 17.92
CA VAL A 165 0.73 -29.47 16.79
C VAL A 165 0.21 -28.55 15.69
N TRP A 166 0.22 -29.01 14.44
CA TRP A 166 -0.51 -28.33 13.36
C TRP A 166 -1.99 -28.71 13.41
N ALA A 167 -2.87 -27.71 13.29
CA ALA A 167 -4.32 -27.92 13.12
C ALA A 167 -4.83 -27.07 11.95
N THR A 168 -5.93 -27.46 11.32
CA THR A 168 -6.60 -26.59 10.35
C THR A 168 -7.45 -25.53 11.06
N VAL A 169 -7.69 -24.39 10.41
CA VAL A 169 -8.65 -23.40 10.90
C VAL A 169 -10.01 -24.05 11.14
N ASP A 170 -10.47 -24.96 10.28
CA ASP A 170 -11.73 -25.69 10.47
C ASP A 170 -11.75 -26.53 11.75
N GLN A 171 -10.66 -27.22 12.09
CA GLN A 171 -10.57 -27.98 13.35
C GLN A 171 -10.74 -27.09 14.58
N LEU A 172 -10.34 -25.82 14.50
CA LEU A 172 -10.36 -24.86 15.60
C LEU A 172 -11.57 -23.92 15.58
N THR A 173 -12.44 -23.97 14.56
CA THR A 173 -13.51 -22.98 14.35
C THR A 173 -14.88 -23.50 14.77
N ASP A 174 -15.63 -22.67 15.49
CA ASP A 174 -17.04 -22.88 15.82
C ASP A 174 -17.99 -22.32 14.77
N GLU A 175 -17.66 -21.15 14.21
CA GLU A 175 -18.50 -20.47 13.24
C GLU A 175 -17.65 -19.67 12.24
N GLN A 176 -18.04 -19.75 10.97
CA GLN A 176 -17.49 -18.93 9.89
C GLN A 176 -18.64 -18.25 9.15
N LYS A 177 -18.58 -16.93 8.97
CA LYS A 177 -19.64 -16.13 8.33
C LYS A 177 -19.06 -15.17 7.31
N TYR A 178 -19.80 -14.99 6.21
CA TYR A 178 -19.60 -13.86 5.30
C TYR A 178 -20.39 -12.65 5.82
N GLY A 179 -19.84 -11.47 5.61
CA GLY A 179 -20.51 -10.22 5.98
C GLY A 179 -21.60 -9.81 5.00
N SER A 180 -22.21 -8.66 5.28
CA SER A 180 -23.30 -8.08 4.47
C SER A 180 -22.81 -7.59 3.11
N SER A 181 -23.61 -7.82 2.06
CA SER A 181 -23.40 -7.23 0.72
C SER A 181 -24.22 -5.95 0.51
N SER A 182 -24.96 -5.51 1.52
CA SER A 182 -25.80 -4.30 1.45
C SER A 182 -24.95 -3.04 1.32
N LYS A 183 -25.49 -2.05 0.61
CA LYS A 183 -24.83 -0.77 0.39
C LYS A 183 -24.86 0.07 1.68
N THR A 184 -23.69 0.28 2.25
CA THR A 184 -23.52 1.11 3.46
C THR A 184 -23.66 2.61 3.16
N ASN A 185 -24.04 3.41 4.16
CA ASN A 185 -24.17 4.87 4.10
C ASN A 185 -23.27 5.58 5.14
N GLU A 186 -23.43 6.90 5.28
CA GLU A 186 -22.67 7.76 6.21
C GLU A 186 -23.46 8.12 7.49
N ASP A 187 -24.65 7.56 7.68
CA ASP A 187 -25.50 7.86 8.83
C ASP A 187 -25.00 7.13 10.08
N SER A 188 -24.32 7.87 10.95
CA SER A 188 -23.73 7.31 12.17
C SER A 188 -24.73 6.89 13.25
N THR A 189 -26.03 7.07 13.03
CA THR A 189 -27.08 6.52 13.91
C THR A 189 -27.33 5.03 13.68
N GLY A 190 -26.86 4.48 12.55
CA GLY A 190 -26.96 3.07 12.21
C GLY A 190 -25.90 2.19 12.89
N VAL A 191 -25.87 0.90 12.52
CA VAL A 191 -24.86 -0.05 12.98
C VAL A 191 -23.58 0.12 12.16
N PRO A 192 -22.41 0.32 12.79
CA PRO A 192 -21.13 0.46 12.10
C PRO A 192 -20.70 -0.85 11.43
N ILE A 193 -20.19 -0.73 10.20
CA ILE A 193 -19.76 -1.84 9.34
C ILE A 193 -18.27 -1.76 9.08
N LEU A 194 -17.52 -2.77 9.53
CA LEU A 194 -16.11 -2.95 9.21
C LEU A 194 -15.93 -3.45 7.77
N ARG A 195 -14.97 -2.85 7.05
CA ARG A 195 -14.66 -3.12 5.65
C ARG A 195 -13.17 -3.42 5.48
N MET A 196 -12.75 -3.77 4.27
CA MET A 196 -11.36 -4.10 3.95
C MET A 196 -10.33 -3.01 4.32
N GLY A 197 -10.75 -1.75 4.35
CA GLY A 197 -9.92 -0.60 4.75
C GLY A 197 -9.79 -0.41 6.26
N ASN A 198 -10.63 -1.08 7.06
CA ASN A 198 -10.59 -1.01 8.52
C ASN A 198 -9.64 -2.04 9.13
N ILE A 199 -9.10 -2.98 8.35
CA ILE A 199 -8.05 -3.90 8.82
C ILE A 199 -6.71 -3.32 8.41
N GLN A 200 -5.96 -2.81 9.37
CA GLN A 200 -4.65 -2.23 9.15
C GLN A 200 -3.66 -2.89 10.07
N ASP A 201 -2.60 -3.44 9.48
CA ASP A 201 -1.46 -3.83 10.29
C ASP A 201 -1.87 -4.74 11.46
N GLY A 202 -2.67 -5.79 11.25
CA GLY A 202 -3.08 -6.70 12.33
C GLY A 202 -4.17 -6.20 13.28
N ASP A 203 -4.53 -4.92 13.19
CA ASP A 203 -5.49 -4.23 14.07
C ASP A 203 -6.70 -3.68 13.29
N LEU A 204 -7.71 -3.25 14.06
CA LEU A 204 -8.91 -2.61 13.53
C LEU A 204 -8.86 -1.09 13.69
N ASP A 205 -8.99 -0.39 12.56
CA ASP A 205 -9.13 1.06 12.48
C ASP A 205 -10.61 1.46 12.33
N PHE A 206 -11.11 2.16 13.34
CA PHE A 206 -12.51 2.62 13.43
C PHE A 206 -12.68 4.09 12.99
N SER A 207 -11.65 4.75 12.46
CA SER A 207 -11.70 6.17 12.10
C SER A 207 -12.60 6.48 10.89
N ASN A 208 -12.79 5.51 9.97
CA ASN A 208 -13.55 5.68 8.73
C ASN A 208 -14.61 4.58 8.56
N LEU A 209 -15.63 4.63 9.42
CA LEU A 209 -16.76 3.71 9.40
C LEU A 209 -17.84 4.13 8.40
N LYS A 210 -18.60 3.14 7.93
CA LYS A 210 -19.88 3.32 7.25
C LYS A 210 -20.93 2.48 7.97
N TYR A 211 -22.20 2.74 7.68
CA TYR A 211 -23.29 2.24 8.51
C TYR A 211 -24.38 1.55 7.68
N LEU A 212 -25.11 0.65 8.33
CA LEU A 212 -26.40 0.12 7.87
C LEU A 212 -27.49 0.50 8.89
N PRO A 213 -28.77 0.62 8.49
CA PRO A 213 -29.88 0.88 9.42
C PRO A 213 -29.91 -0.11 10.59
N ALA A 214 -30.30 0.34 11.78
CA ALA A 214 -30.31 -0.51 12.98
C ALA A 214 -31.33 -1.66 12.90
N ASP A 215 -32.38 -1.50 12.09
CA ASP A 215 -33.46 -2.45 11.82
C ASP A 215 -33.22 -3.29 10.56
N HIS A 216 -32.00 -3.29 10.01
CA HIS A 216 -31.64 -4.09 8.85
C HIS A 216 -31.89 -5.59 9.12
N ASP A 217 -32.45 -6.30 8.15
CA ASP A 217 -32.94 -7.68 8.24
C ASP A 217 -31.86 -8.73 8.58
N GLU A 218 -30.61 -8.48 8.16
CA GLU A 218 -29.45 -9.28 8.53
C GLU A 218 -29.04 -9.18 10.02
N PHE A 219 -29.62 -8.23 10.78
CA PHE A 219 -29.36 -8.06 12.21
C PHE A 219 -30.42 -8.75 13.08
N PRO A 220 -30.01 -9.36 14.21
CA PRO A 220 -28.67 -9.39 14.80
C PRO A 220 -27.74 -10.50 14.26
N GLY A 221 -28.16 -11.26 13.24
CA GLY A 221 -27.47 -12.47 12.76
C GLY A 221 -26.01 -12.26 12.31
N LEU A 222 -25.68 -11.06 11.85
CA LEU A 222 -24.33 -10.63 11.44
C LEU A 222 -23.58 -9.75 12.45
N PHE A 223 -24.06 -9.61 13.68
CA PHE A 223 -23.28 -8.91 14.71
C PHE A 223 -22.01 -9.68 15.08
N LEU A 224 -20.91 -8.94 15.19
CA LEU A 224 -19.63 -9.45 15.67
C LEU A 224 -19.67 -9.67 17.18
N GLN A 225 -18.96 -10.70 17.62
CA GLN A 225 -18.73 -10.99 19.03
C GLN A 225 -17.27 -10.77 19.39
N ASP A 226 -16.99 -10.44 20.65
CA ASP A 226 -15.61 -10.33 21.13
C ASP A 226 -14.83 -11.62 20.81
N GLY A 227 -13.64 -11.44 20.23
CA GLY A 227 -12.77 -12.54 19.80
C GLY A 227 -13.02 -13.04 18.38
N ASP A 228 -14.01 -12.52 17.64
CA ASP A 228 -14.18 -12.83 16.23
C ASP A 228 -12.97 -12.32 15.42
N LEU A 229 -12.32 -13.21 14.68
CA LEU A 229 -11.25 -12.85 13.74
C LEU A 229 -11.88 -12.44 12.40
N LEU A 230 -11.50 -11.26 11.91
CA LEU A 230 -11.87 -10.78 10.59
C LEU A 230 -10.75 -11.07 9.59
N PHE A 231 -11.08 -11.69 8.47
CA PHE A 231 -10.18 -12.00 7.37
C PHE A 231 -10.60 -11.26 6.09
N ASN A 232 -9.69 -10.46 5.54
CA ASN A 232 -9.90 -9.72 4.30
C ASN A 232 -9.83 -10.62 3.07
N ARG A 233 -10.98 -11.16 2.65
CA ARG A 233 -11.04 -12.12 1.55
C ARG A 233 -10.92 -11.52 0.17
N THR A 234 -11.25 -10.25 -0.03
CA THR A 234 -11.23 -9.58 -1.34
C THR A 234 -10.49 -8.26 -1.26
N ASN A 235 -9.40 -8.13 -2.01
CA ASN A 235 -8.65 -6.87 -2.13
C ASN A 235 -7.74 -6.90 -3.37
N SER A 236 -6.82 -5.95 -3.50
CA SER A 236 -5.68 -6.11 -4.41
C SER A 236 -4.77 -7.29 -3.97
N PRO A 237 -3.99 -7.89 -4.89
CA PRO A 237 -3.14 -9.05 -4.60
C PRO A 237 -2.18 -8.87 -3.43
N GLU A 238 -1.72 -7.64 -3.18
CA GLU A 238 -0.79 -7.30 -2.11
C GLU A 238 -1.47 -7.03 -0.74
N LEU A 239 -2.79 -6.80 -0.72
CA LEU A 239 -3.55 -6.47 0.49
C LEU A 239 -4.57 -7.54 0.90
N VAL A 240 -4.79 -8.57 0.07
CA VAL A 240 -5.69 -9.69 0.39
C VAL A 240 -5.10 -10.52 1.53
N GLY A 241 -5.99 -11.01 2.40
CA GLY A 241 -5.65 -11.87 3.54
C GLY A 241 -5.16 -11.16 4.80
N LYS A 242 -5.19 -9.82 4.84
CA LYS A 242 -5.05 -9.08 6.11
C LYS A 242 -6.06 -9.59 7.14
N THR A 243 -5.62 -9.73 8.38
CA THR A 243 -6.49 -10.14 9.50
C THR A 243 -6.36 -9.24 10.70
N ALA A 244 -7.42 -9.15 11.50
CA ALA A 244 -7.43 -8.52 12.81
C ALA A 244 -8.51 -9.17 13.69
N VAL A 245 -8.36 -9.08 15.01
CA VAL A 245 -9.35 -9.60 15.97
C VAL A 245 -10.23 -8.45 16.44
N TYR A 246 -11.54 -8.67 16.42
CA TYR A 246 -12.49 -7.72 16.97
C TYR A 246 -12.62 -7.91 18.49
N ARG A 247 -12.44 -6.81 19.23
CA ARG A 247 -12.42 -6.81 20.71
C ARG A 247 -13.52 -5.93 21.31
N ALA A 248 -14.70 -5.93 20.68
CA ALA A 248 -15.89 -5.21 21.11
C ALA A 248 -15.68 -3.72 21.43
N GLN A 249 -14.68 -3.07 20.82
CA GLN A 249 -14.35 -1.66 21.07
C GLN A 249 -15.49 -0.72 20.68
N VAL A 250 -16.25 -1.11 19.66
CA VAL A 250 -17.47 -0.44 19.18
C VAL A 250 -18.53 -1.52 19.02
N SER A 251 -19.59 -1.52 19.84
CA SER A 251 -20.64 -2.54 19.83
C SER A 251 -22.04 -1.90 19.94
N PRO A 252 -23.06 -2.38 19.19
CA PRO A 252 -23.01 -3.44 18.18
C PRO A 252 -22.19 -3.02 16.96
N CYS A 253 -21.59 -4.01 16.28
CA CYS A 253 -20.85 -3.80 15.04
C CYS A 253 -21.00 -5.01 14.12
N SER A 254 -21.00 -4.77 12.81
CA SER A 254 -21.03 -5.81 11.80
C SER A 254 -19.94 -5.57 10.74
N PHE A 255 -19.95 -6.33 9.66
CA PHE A 255 -18.86 -6.38 8.69
C PHE A 255 -19.38 -6.64 7.27
N ALA A 256 -18.65 -6.13 6.28
CA ALA A 256 -18.99 -6.28 4.87
C ALA A 256 -18.55 -7.63 4.29
N SER A 257 -19.18 -8.06 3.19
CA SER A 257 -18.96 -9.35 2.51
C SER A 257 -17.57 -9.55 1.90
N TYR A 258 -16.77 -8.49 1.84
CA TYR A 258 -15.34 -8.53 1.54
C TYR A 258 -14.49 -9.10 2.69
N LEU A 259 -15.11 -9.29 3.86
CA LEU A 259 -14.52 -9.90 5.04
C LEU A 259 -15.20 -11.24 5.35
N ILE A 260 -14.46 -12.14 6.00
CA ILE A 260 -14.97 -13.35 6.62
C ILE A 260 -14.74 -13.20 8.13
N SER A 261 -15.78 -13.43 8.94
CA SER A 261 -15.63 -13.59 10.39
C SER A 261 -15.41 -15.06 10.71
N VAL A 262 -14.44 -15.33 11.59
CA VAL A 262 -14.09 -16.66 12.11
C VAL A 262 -14.13 -16.59 13.64
N ARG A 263 -15.01 -17.39 14.25
CA ARG A 263 -15.07 -17.57 15.70
C ARG A 263 -14.42 -18.89 16.06
N PHE A 264 -13.35 -18.82 16.84
CA PHE A 264 -12.63 -20.00 17.27
C PHE A 264 -13.24 -20.66 18.51
N SER A 265 -12.98 -21.95 18.66
CA SER A 265 -13.35 -22.75 19.82
C SER A 265 -12.65 -22.28 21.08
N GLN A 266 -13.30 -22.52 22.22
CA GLN A 266 -12.68 -22.31 23.52
C GLN A 266 -11.36 -23.09 23.64
N GLY A 267 -10.30 -22.43 24.09
CA GLY A 267 -8.97 -23.01 24.17
C GLY A 267 -8.04 -22.63 23.01
N TYR A 268 -8.52 -21.90 22.01
CA TYR A 268 -7.67 -21.29 20.99
C TYR A 268 -7.79 -19.76 20.99
N VAL A 269 -6.65 -19.08 21.12
CA VAL A 269 -6.59 -17.61 21.17
C VAL A 269 -6.60 -17.05 19.74
N PRO A 270 -7.60 -16.24 19.33
CA PRO A 270 -7.77 -15.78 17.95
C PRO A 270 -6.58 -14.95 17.43
N GLU A 271 -5.88 -14.23 18.30
CA GLU A 271 -4.68 -13.47 17.96
C GLU A 271 -3.57 -14.35 17.38
N LEU A 272 -3.49 -15.63 17.75
CA LEU A 272 -2.48 -16.53 17.16
C LEU A 272 -2.76 -16.83 15.69
N ALA A 273 -4.02 -17.05 15.32
CA ALA A 273 -4.39 -17.18 13.92
C ALA A 273 -4.11 -15.88 13.15
N SER A 274 -4.48 -14.72 13.72
CA SER A 274 -4.17 -13.42 13.12
C SER A 274 -2.66 -13.22 12.93
N THR A 275 -1.86 -13.58 13.94
CA THR A 275 -0.40 -13.52 13.92
C THR A 275 0.17 -14.39 12.82
N PHE A 276 -0.29 -15.64 12.71
CA PHE A 276 0.17 -16.58 11.67
C PHE A 276 -0.19 -16.09 10.27
N ILE A 277 -1.44 -15.67 10.05
CA ILE A 277 -1.91 -15.21 8.74
C ILE A 277 -1.17 -13.94 8.30
N ASN A 278 -0.90 -13.00 9.22
CA ASN A 278 -0.16 -11.77 8.94
C ASN A 278 1.37 -11.95 8.86
N SER A 279 1.90 -13.11 9.27
CA SER A 279 3.32 -13.45 9.20
C SER A 279 3.77 -13.76 7.76
N VAL A 280 5.06 -14.01 7.58
CA VAL A 280 5.62 -14.45 6.29
C VAL A 280 5.03 -15.78 5.82
N HIS A 281 4.67 -16.69 6.75
CA HIS A 281 4.09 -17.99 6.43
C HIS A 281 2.67 -17.85 5.89
N GLY A 282 1.83 -17.08 6.58
CA GLY A 282 0.47 -16.77 6.13
C GLY A 282 0.45 -16.03 4.79
N LYS A 283 1.35 -15.06 4.58
CA LYS A 283 1.51 -14.37 3.29
C LYS A 283 1.95 -15.30 2.17
N HIS A 284 2.83 -16.26 2.45
CA HIS A 284 3.24 -17.27 1.46
C HIS A 284 2.06 -18.19 1.11
N TRP A 285 1.31 -18.63 2.10
CA TRP A 285 0.08 -19.41 1.88
C TRP A 285 -0.97 -18.63 1.08
N ILE A 286 -1.24 -17.36 1.41
CA ILE A 286 -2.16 -16.51 0.64
C ILE A 286 -1.74 -16.49 -0.83
N LYS A 287 -0.45 -16.28 -1.12
CA LYS A 287 0.07 -16.27 -2.49
C LYS A 287 -0.12 -17.59 -3.23
N SER A 288 -0.10 -18.74 -2.54
CA SER A 288 -0.27 -20.04 -3.18
C SER A 288 -1.74 -20.38 -3.46
N VAL A 289 -2.69 -19.80 -2.71
CA VAL A 289 -4.13 -20.11 -2.85
C VAL A 289 -4.96 -18.97 -3.46
N VAL A 290 -4.42 -17.76 -3.58
CA VAL A 290 -5.15 -16.60 -4.09
C VAL A 290 -5.59 -16.81 -5.55
N VAL A 291 -6.83 -16.42 -5.84
CA VAL A 291 -7.35 -16.37 -7.21
C VAL A 291 -7.40 -14.91 -7.63
N GLN A 292 -6.69 -14.57 -8.71
CA GLN A 292 -6.69 -13.22 -9.27
C GLN A 292 -7.71 -13.10 -10.40
N GLN A 293 -8.51 -12.03 -10.36
CA GLN A 293 -9.45 -11.63 -11.39
C GLN A 293 -9.33 -10.12 -11.58
N VAL A 294 -9.08 -9.66 -12.81
CA VAL A 294 -8.89 -8.25 -13.23
C VAL A 294 -8.93 -7.20 -12.09
N GLY A 295 -7.76 -6.87 -11.53
CA GLY A 295 -7.60 -5.84 -10.50
C GLY A 295 -7.98 -6.25 -9.07
N GLN A 296 -8.48 -7.46 -8.85
CA GLN A 296 -8.84 -8.01 -7.54
C GLN A 296 -8.27 -9.42 -7.33
N ALA A 297 -8.13 -9.77 -6.06
CA ALA A 297 -7.64 -11.03 -5.57
C ALA A 297 -8.61 -11.57 -4.51
N ASN A 298 -8.87 -12.87 -4.55
CA ASN A 298 -9.82 -13.53 -3.64
C ASN A 298 -9.24 -14.78 -2.96
N VAL A 299 -9.52 -14.92 -1.68
CA VAL A 299 -9.37 -16.17 -0.92
C VAL A 299 -10.71 -16.49 -0.26
N ASN A 300 -11.34 -17.59 -0.65
CA ASN A 300 -12.67 -17.96 -0.14
C ASN A 300 -12.60 -18.66 1.24
N GLY A 301 -13.77 -18.82 1.87
CA GLY A 301 -13.87 -19.41 3.20
C GLY A 301 -13.39 -20.87 3.27
N SER A 302 -13.62 -21.66 2.22
CA SER A 302 -13.17 -23.06 2.17
C SER A 302 -11.64 -23.17 2.14
N LYS A 303 -10.96 -22.28 1.42
CA LYS A 303 -9.49 -22.19 1.43
C LYS A 303 -8.99 -21.79 2.82
N LEU A 304 -9.60 -20.76 3.41
CA LEU A 304 -9.26 -20.32 4.76
C LEU A 304 -9.46 -21.44 5.80
N ALA A 305 -10.55 -22.20 5.70
CA ALA A 305 -10.84 -23.33 6.59
C ALA A 305 -9.76 -24.43 6.52
N ALA A 306 -9.16 -24.66 5.34
CA ALA A 306 -8.10 -25.63 5.12
C ALA A 306 -6.69 -25.14 5.53
N LEU A 307 -6.52 -23.87 5.91
CA LEU A 307 -5.23 -23.33 6.34
C LEU A 307 -4.74 -24.04 7.60
N ALA A 308 -3.51 -24.55 7.55
CA ALA A 308 -2.82 -25.06 8.73
C ALA A 308 -2.28 -23.90 9.59
N VAL A 309 -2.58 -23.93 10.89
CA VAL A 309 -2.09 -22.97 11.89
C VAL A 309 -1.48 -23.74 13.07
N PRO A 310 -0.47 -23.18 13.75
CA PRO A 310 0.14 -23.83 14.90
C PRO A 310 -0.82 -23.77 16.10
N LEU A 311 -0.90 -24.87 16.85
CA LEU A 311 -1.63 -24.99 18.11
C LEU A 311 -0.65 -25.31 19.25
N PRO A 312 -0.19 -24.28 19.99
CA PRO A 312 0.53 -24.46 21.25
C PRO A 312 -0.41 -24.91 22.39
N PRO A 313 0.15 -25.42 23.50
CA PRO A 313 -0.55 -25.49 24.79
C PRO A 313 -1.23 -24.18 25.17
N PHE A 314 -2.43 -24.23 25.75
CA PHE A 314 -3.25 -23.02 25.96
C PHE A 314 -2.57 -21.93 26.79
N ASP A 315 -1.80 -22.29 27.82
CA ASP A 315 -1.08 -21.28 28.62
C ASP A 315 0.04 -20.61 27.82
N GLU A 316 0.72 -21.35 26.94
CA GLU A 316 1.75 -20.79 26.08
C GLU A 316 1.13 -19.82 25.07
N GLN A 317 -0.07 -20.11 24.55
CA GLN A 317 -0.79 -19.21 23.64
C GLN A 317 -0.94 -17.81 24.27
N LYS A 318 -1.34 -17.74 25.55
CA LYS A 318 -1.48 -16.48 26.28
C LYS A 318 -0.16 -15.73 26.41
N VAL A 319 0.92 -16.45 26.70
CA VAL A 319 2.27 -15.87 26.84
C VAL A 319 2.78 -15.33 25.51
N ILE A 320 2.58 -16.06 24.40
CA ILE A 320 2.92 -15.59 23.06
C ILE A 320 2.21 -14.27 22.77
N VAL A 321 0.89 -14.23 22.98
CA VAL A 321 0.08 -13.05 22.67
C VAL A 321 0.44 -11.86 23.55
N SER A 322 0.66 -12.05 24.86
CA SER A 322 1.08 -10.96 25.75
C SER A 322 2.44 -10.40 25.36
N SER A 323 3.41 -11.26 25.04
CA SER A 323 4.76 -10.84 24.62
C SER A 323 4.75 -10.13 23.28
N LEU A 324 3.92 -10.61 22.35
CA LEU A 324 3.74 -10.00 21.03
C LEU A 324 3.08 -8.62 21.14
N GLN A 325 2.06 -8.50 21.99
CA GLN A 325 1.36 -7.24 22.20
C GLN A 325 2.28 -6.18 22.80
N ALA A 326 3.09 -6.53 23.81
CA ALA A 326 4.06 -5.61 24.41
C ALA A 326 5.04 -5.05 23.36
N GLN A 327 5.67 -5.92 22.58
CA GLN A 327 6.63 -5.51 21.55
C GLN A 327 5.96 -4.77 20.38
N THR A 328 4.73 -5.15 20.01
CA THR A 328 3.99 -4.45 18.94
C THR A 328 3.61 -3.03 19.36
N ASN A 329 3.25 -2.82 20.63
CA ASN A 329 2.97 -1.48 21.16
C ASN A 329 4.21 -0.58 21.07
N GLU A 330 5.39 -1.08 21.40
CA GLU A 330 6.66 -0.34 21.26
C GLU A 330 6.92 0.05 19.79
N ILE A 331 6.69 -0.88 18.85
CA ILE A 331 6.83 -0.60 17.40
C ILE A 331 5.87 0.52 16.98
N VAL A 332 4.61 0.47 17.41
CA VAL A 332 3.60 1.48 17.08
C VAL A 332 3.98 2.85 17.63
N GLU A 333 4.46 2.92 18.87
CA GLU A 333 4.94 4.18 19.47
C GLU A 333 6.13 4.76 18.69
N GLN A 334 7.11 3.92 18.33
CA GLN A 334 8.24 4.35 17.52
C GLN A 334 7.82 4.84 16.13
N LEU A 335 6.88 4.16 15.47
CA LEU A 335 6.34 4.61 14.18
C LEU A 335 5.67 5.99 14.29
N LYS A 336 4.90 6.22 15.36
CA LYS A 336 4.27 7.53 15.63
C LYS A 336 5.31 8.63 15.86
N ASN A 337 6.38 8.34 16.59
CA ASN A 337 7.48 9.29 16.83
C ASN A 337 8.23 9.62 15.53
N VAL A 338 8.48 8.62 14.68
CA VAL A 338 9.08 8.80 13.35
C VAL A 338 8.19 9.67 12.46
N GLU A 339 6.89 9.39 12.40
CA GLU A 339 5.94 10.18 11.60
C GLU A 339 5.89 11.65 12.07
N THR A 340 5.86 11.85 13.40
CA THR A 340 5.89 13.19 14.00
C THR A 340 7.18 13.93 13.65
N SER A 341 8.32 13.25 13.71
CA SER A 341 9.63 13.83 13.36
C SER A 341 9.69 14.21 11.88
N ILE A 342 9.14 13.37 10.97
CA ILE A 342 9.05 13.69 9.54
C ILE A 342 8.18 14.94 9.31
N LYS A 343 7.04 15.06 10.00
CA LYS A 343 6.18 16.25 9.93
C LYS A 343 6.90 17.50 10.42
N GLN A 344 7.63 17.40 11.53
CA GLN A 344 8.44 18.50 12.06
C GLN A 344 9.56 18.91 11.09
N SER A 345 10.24 17.94 10.46
CA SER A 345 11.26 18.24 9.45
C SER A 345 10.66 18.95 8.22
N ALA A 346 9.46 18.58 7.79
CA ALA A 346 8.76 19.28 6.71
C ALA A 346 8.42 20.74 7.10
N ALA A 347 7.98 20.97 8.34
CA ALA A 347 7.75 22.32 8.86
C ALA A 347 9.06 23.12 8.97
N GLN A 348 10.15 22.49 9.42
CA GLN A 348 11.46 23.14 9.52
C GLN A 348 12.00 23.55 8.14
N ARG A 349 11.80 22.73 7.10
CA ARG A 349 12.13 23.12 5.71
C ARG A 349 11.42 24.41 5.32
N LYS A 350 10.11 24.50 5.58
CA LYS A 350 9.33 25.71 5.28
C LYS A 350 9.87 26.92 6.02
N ASN A 351 10.25 26.77 7.29
CA ASN A 351 10.84 27.85 8.08
C ASN A 351 12.21 28.29 7.54
N ILE A 352 13.09 27.35 7.16
CA ILE A 352 14.40 27.64 6.56
C ILE A 352 14.22 28.41 5.24
N LEU A 353 13.34 27.94 4.36
CA LEU A 353 13.04 28.62 3.10
C LEU A 353 12.46 30.02 3.35
N LYS A 354 11.52 30.16 4.30
CA LYS A 354 10.97 31.46 4.68
C LYS A 354 12.07 32.41 5.19
N ALA A 355 13.00 31.95 6.02
CA ALA A 355 14.12 32.74 6.49
C ALA A 355 15.06 33.17 5.34
N ALA A 356 15.33 32.29 4.37
CA ALA A 356 16.14 32.62 3.19
C ALA A 356 15.53 33.75 2.38
N PHE A 357 14.25 33.65 2.06
CA PHE A 357 13.58 34.60 1.16
C PHE A 357 13.01 35.84 1.86
N SER A 358 13.13 35.93 3.19
CA SER A 358 12.92 37.15 3.98
C SER A 358 14.20 37.89 4.34
N GLY A 359 15.37 37.37 3.93
CA GLY A 359 16.68 37.97 4.23
C GLY A 359 17.19 37.73 5.65
N GLN A 360 16.60 36.78 6.37
CA GLN A 360 16.91 36.46 7.77
C GLN A 360 17.84 35.26 7.93
N LEU A 361 18.10 34.50 6.86
CA LEU A 361 18.90 33.26 6.96
C LEU A 361 20.40 33.51 7.17
N VAL A 362 20.93 34.58 6.57
CA VAL A 362 22.36 34.91 6.62
C VAL A 362 22.56 36.36 7.10
N PRO A 363 23.66 36.67 7.80
CA PRO A 363 23.97 38.04 8.18
C PRO A 363 24.10 38.97 6.97
N GLN A 364 23.60 40.20 7.10
CA GLN A 364 23.72 41.24 6.08
C GLN A 364 25.11 41.89 6.16
N ASP A 365 25.79 42.10 5.03
CA ASP A 365 27.06 42.83 4.97
C ASP A 365 26.83 44.21 4.33
N THR A 366 27.20 45.27 5.05
CA THR A 366 27.05 46.65 4.59
C THR A 366 27.96 46.99 3.40
N ASN A 367 29.00 46.19 3.16
CA ASN A 367 29.90 46.34 2.03
C ASN A 367 29.39 45.64 0.76
N ASP A 368 28.30 44.86 0.84
CA ASP A 368 27.71 44.24 -0.33
C ASP A 368 27.21 45.29 -1.33
N GLU A 369 27.36 44.98 -2.61
CA GLU A 369 26.69 45.72 -3.66
C GLU A 369 25.16 45.71 -3.45
N PRO A 370 24.47 46.86 -3.48
CA PRO A 370 23.01 46.87 -3.40
C PRO A 370 22.36 46.14 -4.58
N ALA A 371 21.30 45.36 -4.32
CA ALA A 371 20.54 44.65 -5.37
C ALA A 371 19.97 45.57 -6.48
N SER A 372 19.81 46.86 -6.18
CA SER A 372 19.41 47.88 -7.16
C SER A 372 20.45 48.08 -8.28
N VAL A 373 21.73 47.89 -8.00
CA VAL A 373 22.82 47.95 -8.98
C VAL A 373 22.75 46.73 -9.91
N LEU A 374 22.55 45.53 -9.35
CA LEU A 374 22.32 44.30 -10.12
C LEU A 374 21.09 44.45 -11.04
N LEU A 375 19.97 44.97 -10.54
CA LEU A 375 18.78 45.21 -11.36
C LEU A 375 19.05 46.17 -12.52
N LYS A 376 19.85 47.22 -12.30
CA LYS A 376 20.24 48.15 -13.37
C LYS A 376 21.05 47.44 -14.45
N ARG A 377 22.01 46.58 -14.07
CA ARG A 377 22.78 45.77 -15.03
C ARG A 377 21.88 44.83 -15.83
N ILE A 378 20.99 44.11 -15.17
CA ILE A 378 20.05 43.20 -15.83
C ILE A 378 19.16 43.97 -16.83
N ARG A 379 18.70 45.18 -16.49
CA ARG A 379 17.94 46.03 -17.42
C ARG A 379 18.77 46.44 -18.62
N ALA A 380 19.98 46.95 -18.40
CA ALA A 380 20.88 47.34 -19.48
C ALA A 380 21.23 46.16 -20.42
N GLU A 381 21.52 44.98 -19.86
CA GLU A 381 21.77 43.75 -20.64
C GLU A 381 20.54 43.31 -21.44
N ARG A 382 19.33 43.44 -20.88
CA ARG A 382 18.09 43.13 -21.62
C ARG A 382 17.85 44.13 -22.74
N ASP A 383 18.06 45.41 -22.50
CA ASP A 383 17.92 46.47 -23.51
C ASP A 383 18.92 46.25 -24.67
N GLU A 384 20.19 45.93 -24.35
CA GLU A 384 21.20 45.57 -25.36
C GLU A 384 20.82 44.30 -26.13
N ARG A 385 20.30 43.27 -25.44
CA ARG A 385 19.84 42.04 -26.07
C ARG A 385 18.62 42.27 -26.98
N ASP A 386 17.74 43.20 -26.62
CA ASP A 386 16.57 43.54 -27.43
C ASP A 386 16.94 44.42 -28.65
N LYS A 387 18.08 45.13 -28.59
CA LYS A 387 18.70 45.84 -29.73
C LYS A 387 19.39 44.89 -30.71
N LEU A 388 19.89 43.74 -30.25
CA LEU A 388 20.38 42.72 -31.16
C LEU A 388 19.21 42.26 -32.04
N PRO A 389 19.42 42.11 -33.37
CA PRO A 389 18.37 41.61 -34.23
C PRO A 389 17.92 40.25 -33.68
N LYS A 390 16.66 40.16 -33.25
CA LYS A 390 16.03 38.87 -32.97
C LYS A 390 16.36 38.00 -34.17
N LEU A 391 17.11 36.90 -33.98
CA LEU A 391 17.30 35.90 -35.02
C LEU A 391 15.91 35.68 -35.60
N ARG A 392 15.68 36.16 -36.83
CA ARG A 392 14.44 35.86 -37.55
C ARG A 392 14.36 34.35 -37.43
N LYS A 393 13.32 33.82 -36.78
CA LYS A 393 12.99 32.41 -36.93
C LYS A 393 12.99 32.21 -38.44
N THR A 394 14.03 31.54 -38.92
CA THR A 394 14.29 31.46 -40.34
C THR A 394 13.05 30.89 -40.96
N LYS A 395 12.73 31.36 -42.16
CA LYS A 395 11.64 30.86 -43.01
C LYS A 395 11.57 29.33 -43.15
N GLN A 396 12.54 28.59 -42.61
CA GLN A 396 12.50 27.16 -42.30
C GLN A 396 11.23 26.71 -41.56
N GLN A 397 10.58 27.52 -40.72
CA GLN A 397 9.33 27.05 -40.08
C GLN A 397 8.15 26.87 -41.06
N LYS A 398 8.19 27.50 -42.25
CA LYS A 398 7.18 27.33 -43.30
C LYS A 398 7.58 26.33 -44.38
N GLU A 399 8.87 26.06 -44.57
CA GLU A 399 9.36 25.00 -45.47
C GLU A 399 9.42 23.63 -44.78
N ILE A 400 9.70 23.55 -43.47
CA ILE A 400 9.66 22.29 -42.71
C ILE A 400 8.21 21.79 -42.55
N ALA A 401 7.23 22.69 -42.47
CA ALA A 401 5.81 22.30 -42.46
C ALA A 401 5.34 21.69 -43.79
N ALA A 402 6.11 21.83 -44.88
CA ALA A 402 5.80 21.26 -46.19
C ALA A 402 6.56 19.95 -46.48
N MET A 403 7.46 19.51 -45.59
CA MET A 403 8.26 18.29 -45.79
C MET A 403 8.38 17.48 -44.49
N VAL A 404 7.23 17.20 -43.86
CA VAL A 404 7.11 16.08 -42.92
C VAL A 404 6.61 14.90 -43.74
N SER A 405 7.49 13.95 -44.01
CA SER A 405 7.10 12.65 -44.58
C SER A 405 6.15 11.97 -43.60
N LYS A 406 4.99 11.48 -44.04
CA LYS A 406 4.11 10.69 -43.17
C LYS A 406 4.84 9.45 -42.70
N LEU A 407 4.54 8.96 -41.51
CA LEU A 407 5.21 7.78 -40.93
C LEU A 407 5.09 6.56 -41.86
N MET A 408 3.95 6.44 -42.56
CA MET A 408 3.73 5.39 -43.55
C MET A 408 4.73 5.45 -44.71
N ASP A 409 5.03 6.64 -45.22
CA ASP A 409 5.95 6.83 -46.36
C ASP A 409 7.39 6.52 -45.93
N VAL A 410 7.79 6.95 -44.72
CA VAL A 410 9.11 6.64 -44.14
C VAL A 410 9.31 5.13 -43.96
N LEU A 411 8.29 4.43 -43.47
CA LEU A 411 8.37 2.98 -43.27
C LEU A 411 8.27 2.21 -44.61
N ALA A 412 7.57 2.76 -45.62
CA ALA A 412 7.52 2.21 -46.96
C ALA A 412 8.86 2.35 -47.70
N GLU A 413 9.53 3.50 -47.58
CA GLU A 413 10.87 3.74 -48.15
C GLU A 413 11.95 2.88 -47.50
N ALA A 414 11.83 2.59 -46.20
CA ALA A 414 12.80 1.74 -45.50
C ALA A 414 12.79 0.27 -45.99
N ALA A 415 11.69 -0.18 -46.62
CA ALA A 415 11.42 -1.54 -47.11
C ALA A 415 11.52 -2.69 -46.08
N ASP A 416 12.19 -2.47 -44.95
CA ASP A 416 12.41 -3.41 -43.86
C ASP A 416 12.44 -2.69 -42.49
N TRP A 417 12.82 -3.40 -41.43
CA TRP A 417 12.81 -2.90 -40.06
C TRP A 417 13.65 -1.62 -39.86
N LEU A 418 13.02 -0.59 -39.31
CA LEU A 418 13.63 0.69 -38.98
C LEU A 418 13.52 0.97 -37.48
N PRO A 419 14.58 1.38 -36.76
CA PRO A 419 14.48 1.79 -35.36
C PRO A 419 13.43 2.90 -35.17
N ALA A 420 12.59 2.80 -34.14
CA ALA A 420 11.48 3.74 -33.92
C ALA A 420 11.96 5.19 -33.79
N GLN A 421 13.08 5.40 -33.11
CA GLN A 421 13.69 6.71 -32.95
C GLN A 421 14.19 7.30 -34.28
N GLU A 422 14.71 6.44 -35.17
CA GLU A 422 15.13 6.84 -36.51
C GLU A 422 13.93 7.13 -37.42
N ALA A 423 12.87 6.32 -37.34
CA ALA A 423 11.61 6.57 -38.05
C ALA A 423 11.03 7.93 -37.65
N PHE A 424 11.03 8.25 -36.35
CA PHE A 424 10.49 9.50 -35.83
C PHE A 424 11.36 10.70 -36.21
N ARG A 425 12.69 10.53 -36.19
CA ARG A 425 13.65 11.53 -36.69
C ARG A 425 13.43 11.85 -38.16
N ARG A 426 13.18 10.83 -39.01
CA ARG A 426 12.84 11.01 -40.43
C ARG A 426 11.47 11.65 -40.66
N CYS A 427 10.55 11.51 -39.70
CA CYS A 427 9.28 12.25 -39.66
C CYS A 427 9.43 13.67 -39.05
N GLY A 428 10.67 14.14 -38.83
CA GLY A 428 10.94 15.50 -38.35
C GLY A 428 10.87 15.68 -36.83
N VAL A 429 10.82 14.60 -36.03
CA VAL A 429 10.86 14.67 -34.56
C VAL A 429 12.31 14.50 -34.09
N ALA A 430 12.95 15.61 -33.70
CA ALA A 430 14.27 15.64 -33.06
C ALA A 430 14.19 16.26 -31.64
N ASP A 431 15.30 16.24 -30.90
CA ASP A 431 15.37 16.81 -29.55
C ASP A 431 14.90 18.27 -29.52
N GLY A 432 13.81 18.53 -28.78
CA GLY A 432 13.13 19.82 -28.72
C GLY A 432 11.88 19.96 -29.59
N ALA A 433 11.35 18.86 -30.17
CA ALA A 433 10.09 18.86 -30.92
C ALA A 433 8.90 19.36 -30.10
N GLN A 434 7.95 20.04 -30.76
CA GLN A 434 6.74 20.54 -30.10
C GLN A 434 5.78 19.38 -29.78
N THR A 435 5.09 19.45 -28.64
CA THR A 435 4.16 18.40 -28.15
C THR A 435 3.12 17.99 -29.20
N GLU A 436 2.61 18.94 -29.98
CA GLU A 436 1.63 18.71 -31.05
C GLU A 436 2.16 17.82 -32.20
N GLN A 437 3.45 17.93 -32.54
CA GLN A 437 4.07 17.10 -33.59
C GLN A 437 4.25 15.65 -33.13
N LEU A 438 4.56 15.47 -31.84
CA LEU A 438 4.69 14.16 -31.23
C LEU A 438 3.33 13.45 -31.15
N GLU A 439 2.27 14.19 -30.79
CA GLU A 439 0.90 13.66 -30.73
C GLU A 439 0.38 13.23 -32.11
N ALA A 440 0.64 14.02 -33.16
CA ALA A 440 0.27 13.66 -34.53
C ALA A 440 0.95 12.35 -34.99
N LEU A 441 2.24 12.18 -34.68
CA LEU A 441 2.98 10.97 -35.03
C LEU A 441 2.49 9.74 -34.26
N TYR A 442 2.16 9.88 -32.97
CA TYR A 442 1.54 8.80 -32.21
C TYR A 442 0.13 8.46 -32.72
N ALA A 443 -0.62 9.42 -33.25
CA ALA A 443 -1.91 9.17 -33.88
C ALA A 443 -1.75 8.35 -35.17
N GLU A 444 -0.74 8.65 -36.00
CA GLU A 444 -0.41 7.86 -37.20
C GLU A 444 0.03 6.44 -36.84
N LEU A 445 0.88 6.28 -35.81
CA LEU A 445 1.34 4.98 -35.33
C LEU A 445 0.17 4.11 -34.84
N ARG A 446 -0.76 4.70 -34.07
CA ARG A 446 -1.99 4.01 -33.63
C ARG A 446 -2.91 3.67 -34.80
N ALA A 447 -2.99 4.52 -35.82
CA ALA A 447 -3.81 4.26 -36.99
C ALA A 447 -3.26 3.07 -37.80
N LEU A 448 -1.94 2.97 -37.97
CA LEU A 448 -1.29 1.84 -38.64
C LEU A 448 -1.40 0.54 -37.85
N ASP A 449 -1.24 0.60 -36.52
CA ASP A 449 -1.40 -0.55 -35.62
C ASP A 449 -2.85 -1.07 -35.62
N LYS A 450 -3.83 -0.16 -35.50
CA LYS A 450 -5.25 -0.49 -35.58
C LYS A 450 -5.65 -1.06 -36.95
N ALA A 451 -4.98 -0.63 -38.01
CA ALA A 451 -5.16 -1.18 -39.36
C ALA A 451 -4.43 -2.51 -39.59
N GLY A 452 -3.66 -3.02 -38.61
CA GLY A 452 -2.86 -4.25 -38.74
C GLY A 452 -1.67 -4.11 -39.70
N ARG A 453 -1.27 -2.87 -40.02
CA ARG A 453 -0.23 -2.57 -41.03
C ARG A 453 1.13 -2.27 -40.41
N LEU A 454 1.28 -2.44 -39.10
CA LEU A 454 2.50 -2.14 -38.36
C LEU A 454 2.98 -3.36 -37.58
N ALA A 455 4.24 -3.74 -37.77
CA ALA A 455 4.93 -4.68 -36.90
C ALA A 455 5.90 -3.92 -35.99
N VAL A 456 5.89 -4.26 -34.70
CA VAL A 456 6.78 -3.70 -33.67
C VAL A 456 7.59 -4.83 -33.06
N GLN A 457 8.91 -4.66 -32.99
CA GLN A 457 9.79 -5.64 -32.37
C GLN A 457 10.75 -4.97 -31.36
N PRO A 458 10.81 -5.44 -30.11
CA PRO A 458 11.79 -4.97 -29.15
C PRO A 458 13.17 -5.59 -29.46
N VAL A 459 14.20 -4.75 -29.48
CA VAL A 459 15.61 -5.15 -29.55
C VAL A 459 16.15 -5.18 -28.13
N THR A 460 16.76 -6.31 -27.72
CA THR A 460 17.31 -6.52 -26.38
C THR A 460 18.81 -6.77 -26.43
N ASP A 461 19.53 -6.45 -25.35
CA ASP A 461 20.93 -6.81 -25.19
C ASP A 461 21.11 -8.30 -24.83
N THR A 462 22.36 -8.75 -24.75
CA THR A 462 22.71 -10.14 -24.40
C THR A 462 22.29 -10.56 -22.99
N GLN A 463 21.80 -9.61 -22.17
CA GLN A 463 21.28 -9.83 -20.82
C GLN A 463 19.74 -9.71 -20.76
N GLY A 464 19.07 -9.60 -21.91
CA GLY A 464 17.61 -9.51 -22.01
C GLY A 464 17.02 -8.12 -21.70
N ARG A 465 17.84 -7.07 -21.57
CA ARG A 465 17.37 -5.71 -21.32
C ARG A 465 17.01 -5.03 -22.63
N LYS A 466 15.83 -4.41 -22.69
CA LYS A 466 15.33 -3.72 -23.88
C LYS A 466 16.17 -2.47 -24.18
N LEU A 467 16.72 -2.40 -25.40
CA LEU A 467 17.51 -1.28 -25.89
C LEU A 467 16.64 -0.26 -26.64
N HIS A 468 15.85 -0.70 -27.61
CA HIS A 468 14.91 0.14 -28.37
C HIS A 468 13.89 -0.73 -29.11
N ASP A 469 12.87 -0.11 -29.70
CA ASP A 469 11.94 -0.78 -30.62
C ASP A 469 12.32 -0.51 -32.08
N ARG A 470 12.06 -1.48 -32.94
CA ARG A 470 12.08 -1.34 -34.40
C ARG A 470 10.68 -1.53 -34.96
N LEU A 471 10.37 -0.76 -36.00
CA LEU A 471 9.08 -0.68 -36.67
C LEU A 471 9.23 -1.17 -38.12
N LYS A 472 8.22 -1.87 -38.63
CA LYS A 472 8.15 -2.26 -40.05
C LYS A 472 6.73 -2.10 -40.55
N LEU A 473 6.59 -1.54 -41.76
CA LEU A 473 5.30 -1.52 -42.45
C LEU A 473 5.00 -2.90 -43.02
N LEU A 474 3.81 -3.41 -42.74
CA LEU A 474 3.30 -4.63 -43.34
C LEU A 474 2.55 -4.29 -44.63
N ALA A 475 2.73 -5.11 -45.66
CA ALA A 475 1.92 -5.02 -46.87
C ALA A 475 0.44 -5.22 -46.50
N ALA A 476 -0.43 -4.42 -47.12
CA ALA A 476 -1.87 -4.47 -46.88
C ALA A 476 -2.48 -5.80 -47.30
#